data_AF-A0A8S8XSH1-F1
#
_entry.id   AF-A0A8S8XSH1-F1
#
_cell.length_a   1.000
_cell.length_b   1.000
_cell.length_c   1.000
_cell.angle_alpha   90.00
_cell.angle_beta   90.00
_cell.angle_gamma   90.00
#
_symmetry.space_group_name_H-M   'P 1'
#
loop_
_entity.id
_entity.type
_entity.pdbx_description
1 polymer ?
#
loop_
_entity_poly.entity_id
_entity_poly.type
_entity_poly.pdbx_seq_one_letter_code
_entity_poly.pdbx_strand_id
1 'polypeptide(L)'
;MKSIPIEALGMEKESEDEILSKRNFQKSSGINLDNFIIQSAFEDEVAEEPETVSEEQLDEAVGEVAEIFSRGDLQSNINKDGTVNEAPEIDSVTEYATEGEKRLHYGLMIAMIVVWSAIGTIVGTSPIFSNTISAIGLFSMAGFGMWLGETWIPKQRMHLLGVTWVIISMKILYGLAISMYAWDWIGTTELGASLLGLVVLNIGIAQHHDEDAIATQATIVLLAIGSAQVAHMVRKELQL
;
A
#
# COMPACT_ATOMS: atom_id res chain seq x y z
N MET A 1 42.75 8.28 -51.59
CA MET A 1 42.21 9.02 -52.75
C MET A 1 40.70 8.85 -52.71
N LYS A 2 39.98 9.81 -52.10
CA LYS A 2 39.19 10.86 -52.79
C LYS A 2 37.72 10.39 -52.85
N SER A 3 36.67 11.08 -52.39
CA SER A 3 36.49 12.39 -51.76
C SER A 3 35.02 12.48 -51.34
N ILE A 4 34.75 13.20 -50.26
CA ILE A 4 33.42 13.71 -49.87
C ILE A 4 32.89 14.64 -50.98
N PRO A 5 31.57 14.77 -51.15
CA PRO A 5 31.00 16.06 -51.53
C PRO A 5 30.00 16.55 -50.49
N ILE A 6 30.31 17.73 -49.95
CA ILE A 6 29.42 18.66 -49.26
C ILE A 6 28.82 19.55 -50.34
N GLU A 7 27.50 19.54 -50.47
CA GLU A 7 26.68 20.62 -51.07
C GLU A 7 25.47 20.73 -50.12
N ALA A 8 25.42 21.67 -49.17
CA ALA A 8 25.27 23.11 -49.33
C ALA A 8 24.03 23.48 -50.17
N LEU A 9 22.86 23.55 -49.52
CA LEU A 9 21.77 24.42 -49.93
C LEU A 9 20.90 24.71 -48.71
N GLY A 10 20.87 25.99 -48.33
CA GLY A 10 20.22 26.49 -47.13
C GLY A 10 18.70 26.52 -47.22
N MET A 11 18.10 26.57 -46.04
CA MET A 11 16.86 27.30 -45.77
C MET A 11 16.84 27.55 -44.26
N GLU A 12 17.32 28.72 -43.85
CA GLU A 12 16.88 29.32 -42.60
C GLU A 12 15.39 29.62 -42.74
N LYS A 13 14.54 28.78 -42.14
CA LYS A 13 13.19 29.13 -41.73
C LYS A 13 12.78 28.32 -40.50
N GLU A 14 12.33 29.08 -39.50
CA GLU A 14 11.26 28.73 -38.57
C GLU A 14 11.64 27.95 -37.29
N SER A 15 12.43 28.61 -36.43
CA SER A 15 12.53 28.29 -35.00
C SER A 15 11.45 29.00 -34.14
N GLU A 16 10.39 29.53 -34.74
CA GLU A 16 9.37 30.32 -34.04
C GLU A 16 8.13 29.50 -33.59
N ASP A 17 7.97 28.27 -34.07
CA ASP A 17 6.69 27.52 -33.91
C ASP A 17 6.66 26.38 -32.88
N GLU A 18 7.78 26.06 -32.21
CA GLU A 18 7.75 25.05 -31.13
C GLU A 18 7.09 25.55 -29.84
N ILE A 19 7.14 26.86 -29.57
CA ILE A 19 6.59 27.46 -28.34
C ILE A 19 5.05 27.62 -28.44
N LEU A 20 4.53 27.86 -29.65
CA LEU A 20 3.08 27.94 -29.90
C LEU A 20 2.40 26.57 -29.91
N SER A 21 3.11 25.53 -30.38
CA SER A 21 2.66 24.12 -30.29
C SER A 21 2.44 23.69 -28.84
N LYS A 22 3.41 23.94 -27.94
CA LYS A 22 3.30 23.53 -26.52
C LYS A 22 2.17 24.23 -25.77
N ARG A 23 1.83 25.48 -26.13
CA ARG A 23 0.76 26.26 -25.48
C ARG A 23 -0.64 25.75 -25.85
N ASN A 24 -0.85 25.27 -27.07
CA ASN A 24 -2.16 24.80 -27.51
C ASN A 24 -2.52 23.39 -26.99
N PHE A 25 -1.55 22.60 -26.52
CA PHE A 25 -1.81 21.29 -25.90
C PHE A 25 -2.30 21.36 -24.44
N GLN A 26 -2.26 22.52 -23.79
CA GLN A 26 -2.75 22.68 -22.41
C GLN A 26 -4.22 23.12 -22.31
N LYS A 27 -4.93 23.39 -23.42
CA LYS A 27 -6.27 24.01 -23.35
C LYS A 27 -7.46 23.17 -23.82
N SER A 28 -7.35 21.86 -24.00
CA SER A 28 -8.56 21.07 -24.34
C SER A 28 -8.40 19.58 -24.05
N SER A 29 -8.57 19.18 -22.80
CA SER A 29 -9.35 17.97 -22.44
C SER A 29 -9.48 17.90 -20.92
N GLY A 30 -10.47 18.61 -20.38
CA GLY A 30 -10.88 18.46 -18.98
C GLY A 30 -11.71 17.20 -18.84
N ILE A 31 -11.11 16.14 -18.30
CA ILE A 31 -11.82 14.98 -17.78
C ILE A 31 -11.61 15.00 -16.27
N ASN A 32 -12.64 15.40 -15.51
CA ASN A 32 -12.64 15.37 -14.06
C ASN A 32 -12.79 13.91 -13.60
N LEU A 33 -11.73 13.35 -13.01
CA LEU A 33 -11.71 12.02 -12.41
C LEU A 33 -12.10 12.03 -10.92
N ASP A 34 -12.42 13.20 -10.36
CA ASP A 34 -12.74 13.40 -8.95
C ASP A 34 -14.05 12.72 -8.53
N ASN A 35 -14.96 12.45 -9.47
CA ASN A 35 -16.19 11.70 -9.20
C ASN A 35 -16.02 10.17 -9.24
N PHE A 36 -14.82 9.66 -9.54
CA PHE A 36 -14.54 8.21 -9.59
C PHE A 36 -13.78 7.70 -8.37
N ILE A 37 -13.20 8.59 -7.55
CA ILE A 37 -12.52 8.20 -6.32
C ILE A 37 -13.55 8.20 -5.19
N ILE A 38 -13.93 7.00 -4.75
CA ILE A 38 -14.79 6.81 -3.59
C ILE A 38 -13.99 7.22 -2.34
N GLN A 39 -14.38 8.36 -1.75
CA GLN A 39 -13.83 8.98 -0.54
C GLN A 39 -14.19 8.19 0.75
N SER A 40 -14.05 6.87 0.74
CA SER A 40 -14.34 6.01 1.92
C SER A 40 -13.25 4.97 2.19
N ALA A 41 -12.05 5.16 1.64
CA ALA A 41 -10.92 4.25 1.81
C ALA A 41 -9.78 4.82 2.66
N PHE A 42 -9.91 6.05 3.17
CA PHE A 42 -8.92 6.71 4.01
C PHE A 42 -9.62 7.56 5.07
N GLU A 43 -10.27 6.90 6.02
CA GLU A 43 -10.60 7.47 7.33
C GLU A 43 -9.63 6.81 8.33
N ASP A 44 -8.50 7.46 8.58
CA ASP A 44 -7.71 7.20 9.78
C ASP A 44 -8.38 7.94 10.94
N GLU A 45 -8.87 7.18 11.90
CA GLU A 45 -9.35 7.63 13.20
C GLU A 45 -8.21 8.32 13.97
N VAL A 46 -8.32 9.63 14.19
CA VAL A 46 -7.74 10.28 15.38
C VAL A 46 -8.72 11.38 15.83
N ALA A 47 -9.49 11.08 16.88
CA ALA A 47 -10.25 12.06 17.61
C ALA A 47 -9.35 12.65 18.71
N GLU A 48 -9.01 13.93 18.60
CA GLU A 48 -8.50 14.73 19.73
C GLU A 48 -9.45 15.94 19.96
N GLU A 49 -9.84 16.12 21.22
CA GLU A 49 -10.76 17.17 21.71
C GLU A 49 -10.14 18.58 21.59
N PRO A 50 -10.94 19.65 21.38
CA PRO A 50 -10.42 21.00 21.30
C PRO A 50 -10.21 21.64 22.69
N GLU A 51 -8.97 22.04 23.00
CA GLU A 51 -8.67 22.98 24.08
C GLU A 51 -9.13 24.40 23.72
N THR A 52 -9.82 25.05 24.66
CA THR A 52 -10.37 26.40 24.56
C THR A 52 -9.30 27.48 24.75
N VAL A 53 -9.08 28.33 23.75
CA VAL A 53 -8.14 29.48 23.83
C VAL A 53 -8.87 30.71 24.38
N SER A 54 -8.35 31.25 25.49
CA SER A 54 -8.83 32.46 26.18
C SER A 54 -8.55 33.73 25.37
N GLU A 55 -9.51 34.65 25.37
CA GLU A 55 -9.46 35.97 24.73
C GLU A 55 -8.39 36.89 25.37
N GLU A 56 -7.50 37.49 24.55
CA GLU A 56 -6.57 38.53 25.00
C GLU A 56 -7.23 39.92 24.93
N GLN A 57 -7.20 40.66 26.04
CA GLN A 57 -7.73 42.02 26.16
C GLN A 57 -6.84 43.02 25.41
N LEU A 58 -7.43 43.75 24.46
CA LEU A 58 -6.80 44.84 23.73
C LEU A 58 -7.10 46.17 24.44
N ASP A 59 -6.07 46.92 24.82
CA ASP A 59 -6.17 48.19 25.56
C ASP A 59 -6.54 49.35 24.61
N GLU A 60 -7.68 50.00 24.88
CA GLU A 60 -8.37 51.00 24.03
C GLU A 60 -7.68 52.38 24.02
N ALA A 61 -6.55 52.56 24.71
CA ALA A 61 -5.91 53.86 24.94
C ALA A 61 -4.88 54.30 23.87
N VAL A 62 -4.56 53.46 22.87
CA VAL A 62 -3.68 53.83 21.74
C VAL A 62 -4.52 53.86 20.46
N GLY A 63 -4.92 55.06 20.03
CA GLY A 63 -5.63 55.26 18.77
C GLY A 63 -4.79 54.88 17.54
N GLU A 64 -5.48 54.50 16.47
CA GLU A 64 -4.91 54.02 15.20
C GLU A 64 -3.90 55.01 14.60
N VAL A 65 -2.62 54.63 14.61
CA VAL A 65 -1.57 55.38 13.91
C VAL A 65 -1.46 54.87 12.48
N ALA A 66 -1.73 55.76 11.52
CA ALA A 66 -1.77 55.46 10.10
C ALA A 66 -0.53 54.69 9.62
N GLU A 67 -0.76 53.50 9.05
CA GLU A 67 0.24 52.51 8.60
C GLU A 67 1.16 52.98 7.46
N ILE A 68 1.00 54.21 6.97
CA ILE A 68 1.64 54.73 5.76
C ILE A 68 3.08 55.24 6.00
N PHE A 69 3.50 55.41 7.27
CA PHE A 69 4.83 55.95 7.62
C PHE A 69 5.73 54.99 8.39
N SER A 70 5.28 53.76 8.66
CA SER A 70 6.16 52.68 9.14
C SER A 70 6.94 52.11 7.96
N ARG A 71 8.13 52.67 7.81
CA ARG A 71 9.17 52.36 6.83
C ARG A 71 9.31 50.85 6.56
N GLY A 72 8.78 50.44 5.40
CA GLY A 72 9.29 49.38 4.53
C GLY A 72 9.39 47.98 5.12
N ASP A 73 8.35 47.18 4.90
CA ASP A 73 8.49 45.73 4.81
C ASP A 73 7.79 45.22 3.56
N LEU A 74 8.45 45.42 2.42
CA LEU A 74 8.23 44.51 1.30
C LEU A 74 8.96 43.22 1.67
N GLN A 75 8.19 42.31 2.25
CA GLN A 75 8.42 40.87 2.22
C GLN A 75 9.73 40.39 2.88
N SER A 76 9.88 40.64 4.17
CA SER A 76 10.75 39.84 5.03
C SER A 76 9.91 38.77 5.73
N ASN A 77 10.01 37.51 5.31
CA ASN A 77 9.47 36.32 6.02
C ASN A 77 10.11 36.09 7.41
N ILE A 78 10.77 37.10 7.98
CA ILE A 78 11.56 37.02 9.19
C ILE A 78 11.23 38.28 10.00
N ASN A 79 10.66 38.09 11.19
CA ASN A 79 10.39 39.18 12.11
C ASN A 79 11.71 39.83 12.57
N LYS A 80 11.65 41.08 13.04
CA LYS A 80 12.82 41.78 13.61
C LYS A 80 13.49 41.04 14.78
N ASP A 81 12.78 40.14 15.43
CA ASP A 81 13.24 39.27 16.51
C ASP A 81 13.88 37.95 16.01
N GLY A 82 14.01 37.78 14.70
CA GLY A 82 14.55 36.56 14.08
C GLY A 82 13.59 35.36 14.10
N THR A 83 12.38 35.55 14.62
CA THR A 83 11.32 34.52 14.65
C THR A 83 10.58 34.47 13.32
N VAL A 84 10.17 33.27 12.91
CA VAL A 84 9.46 32.99 11.66
C VAL A 84 8.10 32.42 12.05
N ASN A 85 7.01 33.11 11.69
CA ASN A 85 5.65 32.72 12.10
C ASN A 85 5.02 31.66 11.21
N GLU A 86 5.53 31.48 9.99
CA GLU A 86 4.98 30.57 9.00
C GLU A 86 6.10 29.71 8.41
N ALA A 87 5.84 28.42 8.22
CA ALA A 87 6.83 27.51 7.67
C ALA A 87 7.24 27.96 6.25
N PRO A 88 8.53 27.97 5.90
CA PRO A 88 8.98 28.37 4.57
C PRO A 88 8.29 27.54 3.47
N GLU A 89 7.99 28.17 2.33
CA GLU A 89 7.55 27.46 1.13
C GLU A 89 8.57 26.36 0.79
N ILE A 90 8.08 25.13 0.62
CA ILE A 90 8.92 23.96 0.31
C ILE A 90 9.69 24.21 -1.00
N ASP A 91 11.01 24.10 -0.96
CA ASP A 91 11.87 24.30 -2.12
C ASP A 91 11.52 23.28 -3.22
N SER A 92 11.45 23.72 -4.48
CA SER A 92 11.29 22.92 -5.69
C SER A 92 12.20 21.67 -5.72
N VAL A 93 13.41 21.76 -5.16
CA VAL A 93 14.34 20.63 -5.05
C VAL A 93 13.88 19.63 -4.00
N THR A 94 13.34 20.09 -2.88
CA THR A 94 12.74 19.25 -1.84
C THR A 94 11.46 18.59 -2.35
N GLU A 95 10.60 19.32 -3.05
CA GLU A 95 9.38 18.78 -3.66
C GLU A 95 9.70 17.65 -4.65
N TYR A 96 10.67 17.87 -5.55
CA TYR A 96 11.13 16.86 -6.51
C TYR A 96 11.75 15.63 -5.82
N ALA A 97 12.46 15.82 -4.71
CA ALA A 97 13.01 14.71 -3.93
C ALA A 97 11.92 13.87 -3.26
N THR A 98 10.90 14.52 -2.67
CA THR A 98 9.76 13.82 -2.05
C THR A 98 8.88 13.10 -3.09
N GLU A 99 8.71 13.67 -4.27
CA GLU A 99 7.99 13.05 -5.38
C GLU A 99 8.76 11.82 -5.93
N GLY A 100 10.11 11.89 -5.93
CA GLY A 100 10.99 10.78 -6.29
C GLY A 100 10.88 9.59 -5.33
N GLU A 101 10.79 9.84 -4.03
CA GLU A 101 10.61 8.79 -3.01
C GLU A 101 9.27 8.06 -3.19
N LYS A 102 8.18 8.80 -3.39
CA LYS A 102 6.85 8.21 -3.64
C LYS A 102 6.84 7.32 -4.87
N ARG A 103 7.47 7.76 -5.97
CA ARG A 103 7.59 6.96 -7.21
C ARG A 103 8.47 5.72 -7.03
N LEU A 104 9.52 5.82 -6.22
CA LEU A 104 10.38 4.69 -5.90
C LEU A 104 9.63 3.64 -5.07
N HIS A 105 8.87 4.06 -4.05
CA HIS A 105 8.05 3.15 -3.24
C HIS A 105 7.01 2.41 -4.10
N TYR A 106 6.32 3.14 -4.98
CA TYR A 106 5.37 2.54 -5.93
C TYR A 106 6.06 1.56 -6.90
N GLY A 107 7.23 1.94 -7.43
CA GLY A 107 8.04 1.06 -8.28
C GLY A 107 8.48 -0.22 -7.55
N LEU A 108 8.86 -0.11 -6.28
CA LEU A 108 9.29 -1.24 -5.45
C LEU A 108 8.10 -2.17 -5.13
N MET A 109 6.92 -1.61 -4.88
CA MET A 109 5.68 -2.38 -4.69
C MET A 109 5.34 -3.21 -5.94
N ILE A 110 5.41 -2.62 -7.14
CA ILE A 110 5.17 -3.36 -8.39
C ILE A 110 6.23 -4.45 -8.58
N ALA A 111 7.50 -4.13 -8.34
CA ALA A 111 8.59 -5.10 -8.47
C ALA A 111 8.38 -6.31 -7.54
N MET A 112 7.96 -6.08 -6.30
CA MET A 112 7.64 -7.14 -5.34
C MET A 112 6.55 -8.07 -5.86
N ILE A 113 5.44 -7.53 -6.39
CA ILE A 113 4.35 -8.32 -6.97
C ILE A 113 4.84 -9.17 -8.14
N VAL A 114 5.64 -8.59 -9.05
CA VAL A 114 6.17 -9.31 -10.21
C VAL A 114 7.10 -10.45 -9.79
N VAL A 115 8.00 -10.20 -8.83
CA VAL A 115 8.93 -11.23 -8.31
C VAL A 115 8.16 -12.37 -7.66
N TRP A 116 7.18 -12.06 -6.80
CA TRP A 116 6.34 -13.09 -6.17
C TRP A 116 5.50 -13.85 -7.19
N SER A 117 4.97 -13.19 -8.21
CA SER A 117 4.24 -13.83 -9.30
C SER A 117 5.14 -14.77 -10.12
N ALA A 118 6.38 -14.38 -10.39
CA ALA A 118 7.35 -15.21 -11.10
C ALA A 118 7.72 -16.45 -10.29
N ILE A 119 8.02 -16.28 -8.99
CA ILE A 119 8.29 -17.40 -8.07
C ILE A 119 7.08 -18.33 -8.00
N GLY A 120 5.86 -17.79 -7.87
CA GLY A 120 4.63 -18.59 -7.85
C GLY A 120 4.44 -19.40 -9.13
N THR A 121 4.75 -18.82 -10.29
CA THR A 121 4.65 -19.51 -11.58
C THR A 121 5.70 -20.61 -11.71
N ILE A 122 6.96 -20.34 -11.32
CA ILE A 122 8.05 -21.32 -11.35
C ILE A 122 7.72 -22.50 -10.41
N VAL A 123 7.28 -22.22 -9.19
CA VAL A 123 6.89 -23.27 -8.23
C VAL A 123 5.65 -24.04 -8.72
N GLY A 124 4.66 -23.36 -9.31
CA GLY A 124 3.45 -23.99 -9.82
C GLY A 124 3.66 -24.85 -11.07
N THR A 125 4.71 -24.58 -11.86
CA THR A 125 5.00 -25.30 -13.11
C THR A 125 6.16 -26.28 -13.01
N SER A 126 6.97 -26.21 -11.95
CA SER A 126 8.15 -27.04 -11.79
C SER A 126 7.80 -28.45 -11.27
N PRO A 127 8.02 -29.52 -12.07
CA PRO A 127 7.71 -30.91 -11.67
C PRO A 127 8.78 -31.52 -10.75
N ILE A 128 9.74 -30.73 -10.27
CA ILE A 128 11.00 -31.23 -9.70
C ILE A 128 10.81 -31.78 -8.28
N PHE A 129 9.77 -31.34 -7.57
CA PHE A 129 9.46 -31.84 -6.23
C PHE A 129 8.33 -32.86 -6.30
N SER A 130 8.62 -34.09 -5.88
CA SER A 130 7.55 -35.07 -5.59
C SER A 130 6.57 -34.44 -4.61
N ASN A 131 5.26 -34.55 -4.89
CA ASN A 131 4.16 -34.01 -4.06
C ASN A 131 4.36 -34.34 -2.58
N THR A 132 4.89 -35.54 -2.26
CA THR A 132 5.17 -35.97 -0.90
C THR A 132 6.28 -35.19 -0.21
N ILE A 133 7.39 -34.91 -0.91
CA ILE A 133 8.51 -34.14 -0.35
C ILE A 133 8.09 -32.69 -0.12
N SER A 134 7.33 -32.12 -1.06
CA SER A 134 6.80 -30.77 -0.95
C SER A 134 5.82 -30.64 0.21
N ALA A 135 4.90 -31.61 0.37
CA ALA A 135 3.97 -31.65 1.51
C ALA A 135 4.70 -31.66 2.85
N ILE A 136 5.69 -32.54 3.01
CA ILE A 136 6.47 -32.66 4.24
C ILE A 136 7.28 -31.38 4.50
N GLY A 137 7.89 -30.80 3.46
CA GLY A 137 8.65 -29.56 3.57
C GLY A 137 7.79 -28.38 4.00
N LEU A 138 6.64 -28.17 3.34
CA LEU A 138 5.69 -27.11 3.66
C LEU A 138 5.12 -27.29 5.07
N PHE A 139 4.73 -28.52 5.44
CA PHE A 139 4.22 -28.80 6.78
C PHE A 139 5.30 -28.56 7.86
N SER A 140 6.53 -29.02 7.63
CA SER A 140 7.65 -28.79 8.56
C SER A 140 7.99 -27.31 8.70
N MET A 141 7.96 -26.56 7.59
CA MET A 141 8.22 -25.12 7.58
C MET A 141 7.11 -24.35 8.31
N ALA A 142 5.85 -24.70 8.07
CA ALA A 142 4.73 -24.13 8.79
C ALA A 142 4.81 -24.41 10.30
N GLY A 143 5.09 -25.65 10.69
CA GLY A 143 5.28 -26.04 12.08
C GLY A 143 6.43 -25.29 12.73
N PHE A 144 7.55 -25.13 12.03
CA PHE A 144 8.70 -24.37 12.53
C PHE A 144 8.37 -22.88 12.74
N GLY A 145 7.67 -22.24 11.80
CA GLY A 145 7.25 -20.84 11.98
C GLY A 145 6.21 -20.67 13.08
N MET A 146 5.34 -21.67 13.32
CA MET A 146 4.38 -21.65 14.42
C MET A 146 5.11 -21.76 15.77
N TRP A 147 6.11 -22.65 15.87
CA TRP A 147 6.96 -22.77 17.05
C TRP A 147 7.74 -21.49 17.37
N LEU A 148 8.27 -20.82 16.35
CA LEU A 148 8.93 -19.52 16.48
C LEU A 148 7.94 -18.42 16.94
N GLY A 149 6.72 -18.44 16.39
CA GLY A 149 5.63 -17.57 16.79
C GLY A 149 5.31 -17.68 18.27
N GLU A 150 4.98 -18.89 18.73
CA GLU A 150 4.65 -19.17 20.14
C GLU A 150 5.79 -18.78 21.10
N THR A 151 7.04 -18.98 20.69
CA THR A 151 8.22 -18.64 21.50
C THR A 151 8.46 -17.13 21.61
N TRP A 152 8.05 -16.33 20.62
CA TRP A 152 8.38 -14.90 20.54
C TRP A 152 7.22 -13.95 20.90
N ILE A 153 5.97 -14.37 20.73
CA ILE A 153 4.79 -13.59 21.12
C ILE A 153 4.81 -13.10 22.58
N PRO A 154 5.31 -13.85 23.58
CA PRO A 154 5.35 -13.39 24.98
C PRO A 154 6.32 -12.23 25.26
N LYS A 155 7.20 -11.89 24.31
CA LYS A 155 8.23 -10.85 24.49
C LYS A 155 7.81 -9.57 23.79
N GLN A 156 7.54 -8.50 24.54
CA GLN A 156 7.02 -7.22 24.02
C GLN A 156 7.78 -6.63 22.82
N ARG A 157 9.12 -6.75 22.77
CA ARG A 157 9.93 -6.28 21.63
C ARG A 157 9.93 -7.24 20.42
N MET A 158 9.65 -8.52 20.64
CA MET A 158 9.63 -9.56 19.59
C MET A 158 8.21 -9.99 19.24
N HIS A 159 7.21 -9.36 19.85
CA HIS A 159 5.81 -9.71 19.71
C HIS A 159 5.35 -9.60 18.25
N LEU A 160 5.60 -8.47 17.60
CA LEU A 160 5.26 -8.27 16.17
C LEU A 160 5.96 -9.28 15.25
N LEU A 161 7.19 -9.69 15.57
CA LEU A 161 7.89 -10.74 14.83
C LEU A 161 7.22 -12.09 15.04
N GLY A 162 6.85 -12.43 16.28
CA GLY A 162 6.12 -13.65 16.60
C GLY A 162 4.79 -13.74 15.84
N VAL A 163 4.00 -12.67 15.88
CA VAL A 163 2.73 -12.56 15.14
C VAL A 163 2.96 -12.73 13.64
N THR A 164 3.98 -12.07 13.08
CA THR A 164 4.33 -12.20 11.65
C THR A 164 4.68 -13.64 11.27
N TRP A 165 5.46 -14.34 12.11
CA TRP A 165 5.79 -15.75 11.89
C TRP A 165 4.55 -16.64 11.91
N VAL A 166 3.60 -16.40 12.82
CA VAL A 166 2.31 -17.11 12.83
C VAL A 166 1.52 -16.84 11.56
N ILE A 167 1.45 -15.59 11.08
CA ILE A 167 0.75 -15.24 9.83
C ILE A 167 1.37 -15.96 8.63
N ILE A 168 2.70 -15.97 8.53
CA ILE A 168 3.42 -16.65 7.44
C ILE A 168 3.18 -18.16 7.51
N SER A 169 3.32 -18.78 8.69
CA SER A 169 3.03 -20.19 8.89
C SER A 169 1.61 -20.54 8.48
N MET A 170 0.65 -19.69 8.84
CA MET A 170 -0.73 -19.92 8.51
C MET A 170 -0.99 -19.81 7.00
N LYS A 171 -0.38 -18.83 6.32
CA LYS A 171 -0.40 -18.76 4.85
C LYS A 171 0.14 -20.04 4.20
N ILE A 172 1.22 -20.60 4.76
CA ILE A 172 1.79 -21.86 4.27
C ILE A 172 0.81 -23.02 4.49
N LEU A 173 0.13 -23.11 5.64
CA LEU A 173 -0.86 -24.16 5.90
C LEU A 173 -2.07 -24.07 4.97
N TYR A 174 -2.61 -22.88 4.71
CA TYR A 174 -3.66 -22.70 3.72
C TYR A 174 -3.18 -23.08 2.32
N GLY A 175 -1.96 -22.67 1.95
CA GLY A 175 -1.33 -23.06 0.69
C GLY A 175 -1.15 -24.57 0.57
N LEU A 176 -0.81 -25.26 1.67
CA LEU A 176 -0.70 -26.71 1.75
C LEU A 176 -2.06 -27.38 1.52
N ALA A 177 -3.12 -26.91 2.18
CA ALA A 177 -4.47 -27.46 1.98
C ALA A 177 -4.93 -27.37 0.53
N ILE A 178 -4.69 -26.21 -0.12
CA ILE A 178 -4.98 -26.03 -1.54
C ILE A 178 -4.08 -26.92 -2.41
N SER A 179 -2.80 -27.04 -2.07
CA SER A 179 -1.85 -27.90 -2.80
C SER A 179 -2.23 -29.38 -2.70
N MET A 180 -2.69 -29.87 -1.55
CA MET A 180 -3.15 -31.25 -1.38
C MET A 180 -4.35 -31.57 -2.28
N TYR A 181 -5.27 -30.62 -2.47
CA TYR A 181 -6.34 -30.75 -3.45
C TYR A 181 -5.83 -30.71 -4.90
N ALA A 182 -4.89 -29.79 -5.21
CA ALA A 182 -4.28 -29.72 -6.54
C ALA A 182 -3.50 -30.99 -6.92
N TRP A 183 -2.98 -31.71 -5.93
CA TRP A 183 -2.29 -33.00 -6.09
C TRP A 183 -3.23 -34.21 -6.10
N ASP A 184 -4.55 -34.00 -6.06
CA ASP A 184 -5.58 -35.05 -6.02
C ASP A 184 -5.44 -36.00 -4.81
N TRP A 185 -4.82 -35.53 -3.72
CA TRP A 185 -4.72 -36.30 -2.46
C TRP A 185 -6.00 -36.25 -1.64
N ILE A 186 -6.76 -35.17 -1.79
CA ILE A 186 -7.95 -34.82 -1.01
C ILE A 186 -9.03 -34.37 -1.98
N GLY A 187 -10.27 -34.81 -1.77
CA GLY A 187 -11.43 -34.37 -2.53
C GLY A 187 -11.97 -33.02 -2.08
N THR A 188 -13.00 -32.53 -2.77
CA THR A 188 -13.61 -31.21 -2.49
C THR A 188 -14.15 -31.10 -1.06
N THR A 189 -14.73 -32.19 -0.53
CA THR A 189 -15.29 -32.22 0.82
C THR A 189 -14.19 -32.14 1.89
N GLU A 190 -13.10 -32.89 1.75
CA GLU A 190 -12.01 -32.81 2.74
C GLU A 190 -11.20 -31.51 2.60
N LEU A 191 -11.14 -30.89 1.42
CA LEU A 191 -10.61 -29.53 1.28
C LEU A 191 -11.43 -28.52 2.09
N GLY A 192 -12.76 -28.54 1.95
CA GLY A 192 -13.64 -27.66 2.73
C GLY A 192 -13.47 -27.88 4.24
N ALA A 193 -13.41 -29.15 4.66
CA ALA A 193 -13.21 -29.52 6.07
C ALA A 193 -11.82 -29.09 6.59
N SER A 194 -10.75 -29.26 5.81
CA SER A 194 -9.39 -28.86 6.20
C SER A 194 -9.25 -27.34 6.30
N LEU A 195 -9.80 -26.58 5.36
CA LEU A 195 -9.81 -25.12 5.42
C LEU A 195 -10.61 -24.61 6.63
N LEU A 196 -11.76 -25.22 6.91
CA LEU A 196 -12.57 -24.89 8.09
C LEU A 196 -11.83 -25.25 9.38
N GLY A 197 -11.16 -26.41 9.43
CA GLY A 197 -10.29 -26.80 10.54
C GLY A 197 -9.15 -25.81 10.77
N LEU A 198 -8.52 -25.31 9.69
CA LEU A 198 -7.48 -24.29 9.78
C LEU A 198 -8.03 -22.95 10.28
N VAL A 199 -9.24 -22.55 9.90
CA VAL A 199 -9.90 -21.37 10.48
C VAL A 199 -10.14 -21.55 11.98
N VAL A 200 -10.65 -22.70 12.41
CA VAL A 200 -10.86 -22.97 13.85
C VAL A 200 -9.54 -22.94 14.61
N LEU A 201 -8.48 -23.53 14.03
CA LEU A 201 -7.13 -23.46 14.57
C LEU A 201 -6.66 -22.00 14.70
N ASN A 202 -6.91 -21.17 13.68
CA ASN A 202 -6.57 -19.75 13.70
C ASN A 202 -7.25 -19.01 14.84
N ILE A 203 -8.55 -19.21 15.02
CA ILE A 203 -9.34 -18.61 16.09
C ILE A 203 -8.82 -19.08 17.45
N GLY A 204 -8.48 -20.36 17.58
CA GLY A 204 -7.87 -20.90 18.81
C GLY A 204 -6.52 -20.26 19.14
N ILE A 205 -5.67 -20.05 18.14
CA ILE A 205 -4.38 -19.36 18.29
C ILE A 205 -4.58 -17.89 18.64
N ALA A 206 -5.54 -17.21 18.00
CA ALA A 206 -5.88 -15.82 18.29
C ALA A 206 -6.36 -15.66 19.73
N GLN A 207 -7.24 -16.55 20.22
CA GLN A 207 -7.70 -16.55 21.61
C GLN A 207 -6.58 -16.86 22.60
N HIS A 208 -5.57 -17.64 22.22
CA HIS A 208 -4.44 -17.93 23.09
C HIS A 208 -3.47 -16.74 23.22
N HIS A 209 -3.38 -15.90 22.19
CA HIS A 209 -2.42 -14.80 22.12
C HIS A 209 -3.04 -13.40 22.23
N ASP A 210 -4.36 -13.29 22.42
CA ASP A 210 -5.13 -12.03 22.45
C ASP A 210 -4.86 -11.13 21.23
N GLU A 211 -4.70 -11.75 20.05
CA GLU A 211 -4.32 -11.06 18.83
C GLU A 211 -5.48 -10.96 17.83
N ASP A 212 -6.10 -9.79 17.78
CA ASP A 212 -7.20 -9.46 16.86
C ASP A 212 -6.79 -9.54 15.38
N ALA A 213 -5.51 -9.29 15.08
CA ALA A 213 -4.97 -9.37 13.73
C ALA A 213 -5.04 -10.80 13.16
N ILE A 214 -4.86 -11.81 14.01
CA ILE A 214 -4.91 -13.21 13.60
C ILE A 214 -6.37 -13.59 13.32
N ALA A 215 -7.31 -13.27 14.21
CA ALA A 215 -8.74 -13.57 14.04
C ALA A 215 -9.37 -12.89 12.81
N THR A 216 -8.89 -11.69 12.46
CA THR A 216 -9.34 -10.97 11.26
C THR A 216 -9.02 -11.75 9.98
N GLN A 217 -7.83 -12.36 9.90
CA GLN A 217 -7.43 -13.19 8.77
C GLN A 217 -8.37 -14.39 8.60
N ALA A 218 -8.74 -15.07 9.69
CA ALA A 218 -9.71 -16.16 9.67
C ALA A 218 -11.10 -15.72 9.20
N THR A 219 -11.54 -14.52 9.61
CA THR A 219 -12.86 -13.98 9.23
C THR A 219 -12.96 -13.74 7.73
N ILE A 220 -11.90 -13.20 7.10
CA ILE A 220 -11.84 -13.01 5.64
C ILE A 220 -11.88 -14.37 4.91
N VAL A 221 -11.15 -15.36 5.42
CA VAL A 221 -11.14 -16.72 4.84
C VAL A 221 -12.52 -17.38 4.96
N LEU A 222 -13.18 -17.25 6.12
CA LEU A 222 -14.55 -17.74 6.31
C LEU A 222 -15.54 -17.08 5.36
N LEU A 223 -15.44 -15.76 5.17
CA LEU A 223 -16.26 -15.02 4.22
C LEU A 223 -16.09 -15.59 2.80
N ALA A 224 -14.84 -15.83 2.37
CA ALA A 224 -14.54 -16.38 1.06
C ALA A 224 -15.12 -17.80 0.88
N ILE A 225 -14.94 -18.69 1.86
CA ILE A 225 -15.45 -20.07 1.82
C ILE A 225 -16.98 -20.08 1.85
N GLY A 226 -17.60 -19.28 2.73
CA GLY A 226 -19.05 -19.14 2.82
C GLY A 226 -19.66 -18.62 1.51
N SER A 227 -19.04 -17.60 0.91
CA SER A 227 -19.45 -17.04 -0.39
C SER A 227 -19.40 -18.09 -1.52
N ALA A 228 -18.33 -18.88 -1.60
CA ALA A 228 -18.19 -19.95 -2.60
C ALA A 228 -19.27 -21.04 -2.46
N GLN A 229 -19.61 -21.42 -1.23
CA GLN A 229 -20.62 -22.44 -0.97
C GLN A 229 -22.04 -21.96 -1.31
N VAL A 230 -22.37 -20.70 -0.97
CA VAL A 230 -23.64 -20.06 -1.34
C VAL A 230 -23.78 -19.97 -2.86
N ALA A 231 -22.73 -19.54 -3.55
CA ALA A 231 -22.73 -19.48 -5.02
C ALA A 231 -22.96 -20.86 -5.67
N HIS A 232 -22.35 -21.92 -5.13
CA HIS A 232 -22.58 -23.29 -5.60
C HIS A 232 -24.03 -23.74 -5.37
N MET A 233 -24.66 -23.37 -4.24
CA MET A 233 -26.05 -23.70 -3.95
C MET A 233 -27.04 -23.01 -4.90
N VAL A 234 -26.85 -21.70 -5.13
CA VAL A 234 -27.67 -20.91 -6.09
C VAL A 234 -27.57 -21.48 -7.50
N ARG A 235 -26.37 -21.90 -7.93
CA ARG A 235 -26.17 -22.52 -9.24
C ARG A 235 -26.94 -23.84 -9.39
N LYS A 236 -27.08 -24.60 -8.31
CA LYS A 236 -27.77 -25.90 -8.30
C LYS A 236 -29.29 -25.75 -8.38
N GLU A 237 -29.84 -24.69 -7.76
CA GLU A 237 -31.25 -24.30 -7.85
C GLU A 237 -31.64 -23.79 -9.25
N LEU A 238 -30.74 -23.07 -9.94
CA LEU A 238 -30.96 -22.55 -11.30
C LEU A 238 -30.85 -23.61 -12.41
N GLN A 239 -30.43 -24.84 -12.09
CA GLN A 239 -30.33 -25.97 -13.02
C GLN A 239 -31.43 -27.03 -12.81
N LEU A 240 -32.39 -26.76 -11.92
CA LEU A 240 -33.66 -27.47 -11.77
C LEU A 240 -34.78 -26.64 -12.40
#